data_AF-D3LAB4-F1
#
_entry.id   AF-D3LAB4-F1
#
_cell.length_a   1.000
_cell.length_b   1.000
_cell.length_c   1.000
_cell.angle_alpha   90.00
_cell.angle_beta   90.00
_cell.angle_gamma   90.00
#
_symmetry.space_group_name_H-M   'P 1'
#
loop_
_entity.id
_entity.type
_entity.pdbx_description
1 polymer ?
#
loop_
_entity_poly.entity_id
_entity_poly.type
_entity_poly.pdbx_seq_one_letter_code
_entity_poly.pdbx_strand_id
1 'polypeptide(L)'
;MKVNPVLGAVVVSFAWFWFLMTPASSAALAVAVNLDPISAGAALIGCCAAFSGYTAMSFNQNDPGANIAQGLITPKVQFPNIIKSPLTAIGPMVSAMLMASLAVTVGGFKVPATLGGLGFSSLTAPLNILSMSANSGFSNGLSGLATMLIFGLVGPVAISWLWYKLLKSVGKTRENDLHLDVV
;
A
#
# COMPACT_ATOMS: atom_id res chain seq x y z
N MET A 1 -12.20 11.13 22.43
CA MET A 1 -12.82 9.86 22.00
C MET A 1 -11.71 8.85 21.78
N LYS A 2 -11.64 7.75 22.54
CA LYS A 2 -10.63 6.69 22.32
C LYS A 2 -11.12 5.80 21.17
N VAL A 3 -10.77 6.14 19.94
CA VAL A 3 -11.06 5.30 18.77
C VAL A 3 -10.20 4.03 18.86
N ASN A 4 -10.79 2.87 18.60
CA ASN A 4 -10.06 1.60 18.61
C ASN A 4 -8.95 1.64 17.53
N PRO A 5 -7.66 1.45 17.89
CA PRO A 5 -6.55 1.51 16.93
C PRO A 5 -6.71 0.56 15.73
N VAL A 6 -7.34 -0.60 15.92
CA VAL A 6 -7.62 -1.55 14.84
C VAL A 6 -8.64 -0.97 13.87
N LEU A 7 -9.78 -0.50 14.38
CA LEU A 7 -10.84 0.05 13.53
C LEU A 7 -10.37 1.32 12.81
N GLY A 8 -9.61 2.18 13.51
CA GLY A 8 -8.98 3.36 12.91
C GLY A 8 -8.03 2.97 11.78
N ALA A 9 -7.15 1.99 12.01
CA ALA A 9 -6.22 1.53 10.98
C ALA A 9 -6.94 0.95 9.76
N VAL A 10 -8.00 0.14 9.96
CA VAL A 10 -8.81 -0.41 8.87
C VAL A 10 -9.42 0.70 8.01
N VAL A 11 -10.05 1.70 8.64
CA VAL A 11 -10.74 2.78 7.92
C VAL A 11 -9.76 3.69 7.22
N VAL A 12 -8.67 4.08 7.89
CA VAL A 12 -7.64 4.96 7.33
C VAL A 12 -6.92 4.29 6.17
N SER A 13 -6.49 3.04 6.31
CA SER A 13 -5.81 2.32 5.23
C SER A 13 -6.72 2.06 4.04
N PHE A 14 -8.00 1.73 4.27
CA PHE A 14 -9.00 1.64 3.20
C PHE A 14 -9.14 2.97 2.44
N ALA A 15 -9.27 4.10 3.15
CA ALA A 15 -9.40 5.40 2.52
C ALA A 15 -8.14 5.78 1.73
N TRP A 16 -6.95 5.59 2.32
CA TRP A 16 -5.68 5.93 1.69
C TRP A 16 -5.32 5.04 0.51
N PHE A 17 -5.76 3.77 0.53
CA PHE A 17 -5.67 2.89 -0.63
C PHE A 17 -6.40 3.52 -1.82
N TRP A 18 -7.65 3.96 -1.65
CA TRP A 18 -8.42 4.56 -2.74
C TRP A 18 -7.95 5.98 -3.11
N PHE A 19 -7.52 6.79 -2.16
CA PHE A 19 -6.89 8.08 -2.48
C PHE A 19 -5.60 7.89 -3.27
N LEU A 20 -4.84 6.82 -3.00
CA LEU A 20 -3.68 6.46 -3.80
C LEU A 20 -4.09 5.94 -5.17
N MET A 21 -5.17 5.19 -5.33
CA MET A 21 -5.57 4.63 -6.63
C MET A 21 -6.28 5.64 -7.54
N THR A 22 -6.76 6.76 -6.99
CA THR A 22 -7.46 7.82 -7.75
C THR A 22 -6.52 8.96 -8.16
N PRO A 23 -6.95 9.90 -9.01
CA PRO A 23 -6.15 11.07 -9.39
C PRO A 23 -5.75 12.00 -8.22
N ALA A 24 -6.28 11.79 -7.01
CA ALA A 24 -5.97 12.59 -5.84
C ALA A 24 -4.53 12.39 -5.34
N SER A 25 -3.95 13.41 -4.69
CA SER A 25 -2.64 13.29 -4.04
C SER A 25 -2.78 12.78 -2.60
N SER A 26 -2.64 11.47 -2.40
CA SER A 26 -2.69 10.81 -1.08
C SER A 26 -1.67 11.37 -0.09
N ALA A 27 -0.47 11.73 -0.56
CA ALA A 27 0.59 12.30 0.26
C ALA A 27 0.24 13.72 0.73
N ALA A 28 -0.25 14.58 -0.18
CA ALA A 28 -0.69 15.92 0.18
C ALA A 28 -1.89 15.87 1.15
N LEU A 29 -2.83 14.96 0.93
CA LEU A 29 -3.97 14.75 1.82
C LEU A 29 -3.54 14.36 3.23
N ALA A 30 -2.54 13.49 3.39
CA ALA A 30 -2.05 13.06 4.71
C ALA A 30 -1.53 14.25 5.55
N VAL A 31 -0.83 15.17 4.90
CA VAL A 31 -0.34 16.40 5.52
C VAL A 31 -1.47 17.38 5.78
N ALA A 32 -2.38 17.56 4.81
CA ALA A 32 -3.48 18.52 4.89
C ALA A 32 -4.46 18.22 6.04
N VAL A 33 -4.79 16.94 6.27
CA VAL A 33 -5.66 16.54 7.39
C VAL A 33 -4.92 16.36 8.71
N ASN A 34 -3.60 16.60 8.73
CA ASN A 34 -2.73 16.43 9.88
C ASN A 34 -2.89 15.05 10.54
N LEU A 35 -2.68 13.98 9.75
CA LEU A 35 -2.79 12.62 10.27
C LEU A 35 -1.90 12.43 11.50
N ASP A 36 -2.49 11.91 12.57
CA ASP A 36 -1.72 11.51 13.74
C ASP A 36 -0.73 10.38 13.36
N PRO A 37 0.36 10.20 14.14
CA PRO A 37 1.42 9.27 13.76
C PRO A 37 1.00 7.83 13.51
N ILE A 38 -0.02 7.34 14.21
CA ILE A 38 -0.52 5.97 14.09
C ILE A 38 -1.37 5.86 12.82
N SER A 39 -2.27 6.81 12.60
CA SER A 39 -3.08 6.87 11.38
C SER A 39 -2.20 7.08 10.13
N ALA A 40 -1.16 7.90 10.21
CA ALA A 40 -0.17 8.05 9.14
C ALA A 40 0.58 6.75 8.87
N GLY A 41 0.91 5.97 9.90
CA GLY A 41 1.47 4.62 9.75
C GLY A 41 0.54 3.67 9.02
N ALA A 42 -0.75 3.64 9.41
CA ALA A 42 -1.76 2.83 8.75
C ALA A 42 -1.98 3.23 7.28
N ALA A 43 -2.03 4.54 7.01
CA ALA A 43 -2.11 5.10 5.67
C ALA A 43 -0.92 4.66 4.81
N LEU A 44 0.30 4.73 5.35
CA LEU A 44 1.52 4.36 4.62
C LEU A 44 1.50 2.89 4.23
N ILE A 45 1.16 2.00 5.17
CA ILE A 45 1.05 0.57 4.89
C ILE A 45 -0.07 0.28 3.88
N GLY A 46 -1.21 0.98 3.99
CA GLY A 46 -2.29 0.85 3.03
C GLY A 46 -1.88 1.25 1.61
N CYS A 47 -1.10 2.34 1.50
CA CYS A 47 -0.49 2.73 0.24
C CYS A 47 0.51 1.66 -0.26
N CYS A 48 1.41 1.17 0.59
CA CYS A 48 2.38 0.12 0.22
C CYS A 48 1.70 -1.14 -0.33
N ALA A 49 0.59 -1.56 0.28
CA ALA A 49 -0.18 -2.71 -0.15
C ALA A 49 -0.71 -2.58 -1.58
N ALA A 50 -1.03 -1.37 -2.06
CA ALA A 50 -1.38 -1.16 -3.46
C ALA A 50 -0.19 -1.43 -4.39
N PHE A 51 0.98 -0.82 -4.11
CA PHE A 51 2.21 -1.03 -4.90
C PHE A 51 2.56 -2.52 -4.97
N SER A 52 2.64 -3.16 -3.81
CA SER A 52 3.06 -4.56 -3.70
C SER A 52 2.03 -5.53 -4.24
N GLY A 53 0.74 -5.29 -3.96
CA GLY A 53 -0.35 -6.15 -4.38
C GLY A 53 -0.51 -6.18 -5.90
N TYR A 54 -0.59 -5.01 -6.55
CA TYR A 54 -0.74 -4.95 -8.01
C TYR A 54 0.49 -5.49 -8.74
N THR A 55 1.69 -5.16 -8.26
CA THR A 55 2.94 -5.70 -8.82
C THR A 55 2.96 -7.23 -8.74
N ALA A 56 2.59 -7.81 -7.59
CA ALA A 56 2.56 -9.28 -7.42
C ALA A 56 1.52 -9.97 -8.32
N MET A 57 0.33 -9.38 -8.46
CA MET A 57 -0.75 -9.95 -9.27
C MET A 57 -0.45 -9.91 -10.77
N SER A 58 0.29 -8.90 -11.21
CA SER A 58 0.51 -8.61 -12.63
C SER A 58 1.96 -8.79 -13.12
N PHE A 59 2.84 -9.31 -12.26
CA PHE A 59 4.28 -9.40 -12.52
C PHE A 59 4.62 -10.09 -13.85
N ASN A 60 3.94 -11.20 -14.16
CA ASN A 60 4.14 -11.99 -15.38
C ASN A 60 3.29 -11.50 -16.57
N GLN A 61 2.45 -10.49 -16.37
CA GLN A 61 1.60 -9.92 -17.43
C GLN A 61 2.23 -8.65 -18.02
N ASN A 62 3.30 -8.13 -17.41
CA ASN A 62 3.83 -6.81 -17.70
C ASN A 62 5.32 -6.87 -18.04
N ASP A 63 5.74 -5.96 -18.90
CA ASP A 63 7.16 -5.77 -19.16
C ASP A 63 7.88 -5.21 -17.91
N PRO A 64 9.22 -5.40 -17.81
CA PRO A 64 9.98 -4.91 -16.67
C PRO A 64 9.78 -3.41 -16.39
N GLY A 65 9.66 -2.58 -17.44
CA GLY A 65 9.38 -1.15 -17.31
C GLY A 65 8.04 -0.86 -16.65
N ALA A 66 6.98 -1.57 -17.05
CA ALA A 66 5.66 -1.46 -16.44
C ALA A 66 5.66 -1.95 -14.98
N ASN A 67 6.39 -3.02 -14.67
CA ASN A 67 6.56 -3.51 -13.29
C ASN A 67 7.28 -2.50 -12.39
N ILE A 68 8.31 -1.81 -12.90
CA ILE A 68 8.97 -0.70 -12.18
C ILE A 68 8.00 0.47 -12.02
N ALA A 69 7.27 0.84 -13.07
CA ALA A 69 6.31 1.94 -13.04
C ALA A 69 5.25 1.72 -11.95
N GLN A 70 4.60 0.56 -11.90
CA GLN A 70 3.58 0.29 -10.89
C GLN A 70 4.17 0.05 -9.48
N GLY A 71 5.33 -0.60 -9.39
CA GLY A 71 5.90 -1.08 -8.13
C GLY A 71 6.75 -0.04 -7.39
N LEU A 72 7.33 0.92 -8.11
CA LEU A 72 8.21 1.95 -7.53
C LEU A 72 7.78 3.38 -7.84
N ILE A 73 7.02 3.63 -8.91
CA ILE A 73 6.59 5.00 -9.24
C ILE A 73 5.17 5.23 -8.71
N THR A 74 4.18 4.52 -9.26
CA THR A 74 2.79 4.64 -8.80
C THR A 74 1.91 3.47 -9.26
N PRO A 75 1.15 2.84 -8.36
CA PRO A 75 0.19 1.79 -8.74
C PRO A 75 -1.03 2.37 -9.46
N LYS A 76 -1.19 3.71 -9.49
CA LYS A 76 -2.26 4.42 -10.23
C LYS A 76 -2.33 4.02 -11.70
N VAL A 77 -1.24 3.55 -12.28
CA VAL A 77 -1.22 3.02 -13.65
C VAL A 77 -2.21 1.86 -13.85
N GLN A 78 -2.60 1.16 -12.77
CA GLN A 78 -3.61 0.10 -12.79
C GLN A 78 -5.06 0.62 -12.71
N PHE A 79 -5.28 1.93 -12.56
CA PHE A 79 -6.62 2.51 -12.45
C PHE A 79 -7.54 2.16 -13.64
N PRO A 80 -7.10 2.18 -14.92
CA PRO A 80 -7.91 1.73 -16.04
C PRO A 80 -8.35 0.26 -15.91
N ASN A 81 -7.48 -0.61 -15.39
CA ASN A 81 -7.77 -2.03 -15.19
C ASN A 81 -8.76 -2.24 -14.04
N ILE A 82 -8.70 -1.41 -12.99
CA ILE A 82 -9.68 -1.41 -11.90
C ILE A 82 -11.08 -1.01 -12.42
N ILE A 83 -11.18 -0.02 -13.31
CA ILE A 83 -12.48 0.36 -13.90
C ILE A 83 -13.07 -0.80 -14.70
N LYS A 84 -12.24 -1.53 -15.46
CA LYS A 84 -12.69 -2.70 -16.24
C LYS A 84 -13.07 -3.89 -15.36
N SER A 85 -12.30 -4.14 -14.30
CA SER A 85 -12.53 -5.25 -13.36
C SER A 85 -12.29 -4.82 -11.90
N PRO A 86 -13.32 -4.25 -11.24
CA PRO A 86 -13.19 -3.73 -9.87
C PRO A 86 -12.80 -4.79 -8.84
N LEU A 87 -13.10 -6.06 -9.11
CA LEU A 87 -12.77 -7.19 -8.24
C LEU A 87 -11.25 -7.34 -8.04
N THR A 88 -10.43 -6.87 -8.98
CA THR A 88 -8.97 -6.91 -8.88
C THR A 88 -8.44 -6.05 -7.73
N ALA A 89 -9.16 -4.99 -7.33
CA ALA A 89 -8.78 -4.13 -6.21
C ALA A 89 -9.02 -4.76 -4.83
N ILE A 90 -9.91 -5.75 -4.75
CA ILE A 90 -10.33 -6.32 -3.46
C ILE A 90 -9.16 -6.98 -2.73
N GLY A 91 -8.32 -7.76 -3.41
CA GLY A 91 -7.16 -8.41 -2.82
C GLY A 91 -6.19 -7.40 -2.18
N PRO A 92 -5.64 -6.45 -2.96
CA PRO A 92 -4.79 -5.39 -2.44
C PRO A 92 -5.44 -4.57 -1.32
N MET A 93 -6.72 -4.21 -1.46
CA MET A 93 -7.46 -3.42 -0.47
C MET A 93 -7.67 -4.17 0.85
N VAL A 94 -8.07 -5.44 0.80
CA VAL A 94 -8.22 -6.28 2.00
C VAL A 94 -6.86 -6.49 2.66
N SER A 95 -5.81 -6.70 1.86
CA SER A 95 -4.45 -6.82 2.38
C SER A 95 -3.98 -5.53 3.06
N ALA A 96 -4.33 -4.36 2.51
CA ALA A 96 -4.07 -3.06 3.10
C ALA A 96 -4.70 -2.95 4.49
N MET A 97 -5.99 -3.25 4.61
CA MET A 97 -6.74 -3.15 5.87
C MET A 97 -6.19 -4.07 6.95
N LEU A 98 -5.91 -5.34 6.59
CA LEU A 98 -5.39 -6.33 7.53
C LEU A 98 -3.96 -5.99 7.97
N MET A 99 -3.08 -5.72 7.01
CA MET A 99 -1.67 -5.49 7.31
C MET A 99 -1.42 -4.15 7.98
N ALA A 100 -2.17 -3.09 7.64
CA ALA A 100 -2.08 -1.82 8.33
C ALA A 100 -2.47 -1.96 9.81
N SER A 101 -3.54 -2.71 10.09
CA SER A 101 -3.98 -2.99 11.47
C SER A 101 -2.87 -3.69 12.26
N LEU A 102 -2.30 -4.76 11.70
CA LEU A 102 -1.21 -5.50 12.35
C LEU A 102 0.05 -4.65 12.51
N ALA A 103 0.41 -3.84 11.51
CA ALA A 103 1.57 -2.97 11.57
C ALA A 103 1.49 -1.99 12.73
N VAL A 104 0.33 -1.34 12.92
CA VAL A 104 0.19 -0.34 13.99
C VAL A 104 -0.01 -0.95 15.37
N THR A 105 -0.69 -2.09 15.50
CA THR A 105 -0.96 -2.70 16.81
C THR A 105 0.12 -3.65 17.27
N VAL A 106 0.63 -4.51 16.38
CA VAL A 106 1.66 -5.51 16.70
C VAL A 106 3.05 -4.93 16.44
N GLY A 107 3.23 -4.25 15.31
CA GLY A 107 4.51 -3.64 14.93
C GLY A 107 4.80 -2.30 15.61
N GLY A 108 3.82 -1.72 16.31
CA GLY A 108 3.93 -0.38 16.90
C GLY A 108 4.27 0.71 15.86
N PHE A 109 3.87 0.49 14.60
CA PHE A 109 4.29 1.30 13.47
C PHE A 109 3.65 2.68 13.50
N LYS A 110 4.48 3.72 13.46
CA LYS A 110 4.05 5.12 13.41
C LYS A 110 5.07 5.98 12.68
N VAL A 111 4.59 6.89 11.86
CA VAL A 111 5.39 7.76 11.00
C VAL A 111 4.82 9.18 11.00
N PRO A 112 5.60 10.22 10.66
CA PRO A 112 5.04 11.55 10.47
C PRO A 112 4.03 11.57 9.31
N ALA A 113 3.08 12.50 9.35
CA ALA A 113 2.05 12.68 8.33
C ALA A 113 2.62 12.85 6.91
N THR A 114 3.82 13.42 6.80
CA THR A 114 4.55 13.60 5.52
C THR A 114 4.84 12.29 4.81
N LEU A 115 4.88 11.15 5.52
CA LEU A 115 5.11 9.84 4.93
C LEU A 115 3.82 9.05 4.64
N GLY A 116 2.69 9.40 5.27
CA GLY A 116 1.49 8.57 5.29
C GLY A 116 0.89 8.20 3.93
N GLY A 117 1.03 9.06 2.91
CA GLY A 117 0.44 8.80 1.59
C GLY A 117 1.40 8.37 0.49
N LEU A 118 2.66 8.05 0.82
CA LEU A 118 3.72 7.85 -0.18
C LEU A 118 3.82 6.41 -0.71
N GLY A 119 3.53 5.41 0.13
CA GLY A 119 3.77 4.01 -0.22
C GLY A 119 5.25 3.73 -0.57
N PHE A 120 5.50 3.02 -1.67
CA PHE A 120 6.85 2.76 -2.18
C PHE A 120 7.34 3.76 -3.24
N SER A 121 6.60 4.86 -3.46
CA SER A 121 6.95 5.88 -4.45
C SER A 121 8.40 6.35 -4.27
N SER A 122 9.22 6.12 -5.30
CA SER A 122 10.63 6.48 -5.38
C SER A 122 11.46 6.04 -4.16
N LEU A 123 11.02 4.99 -3.46
CA LEU A 123 11.60 4.53 -2.20
C LEU A 123 11.74 5.63 -1.12
N THR A 124 10.91 6.67 -1.19
CA THR A 124 11.04 7.83 -0.29
C THR A 124 10.72 7.45 1.16
N ALA A 125 9.63 6.73 1.41
CA ALA A 125 9.27 6.31 2.77
C ALA A 125 10.29 5.32 3.38
N PRO A 126 10.75 4.26 2.69
CA PRO A 126 11.79 3.37 3.19
C PRO A 126 13.09 4.10 3.55
N LEU A 127 13.56 5.00 2.67
CA LEU A 127 14.79 5.76 2.89
C LEU A 127 14.65 6.73 4.06
N ASN A 128 13.50 7.38 4.21
CA ASN A 128 13.22 8.26 5.35
C ASN A 128 13.17 7.47 6.66
N ILE A 129 12.51 6.32 6.70
CA ILE A 129 12.45 5.48 7.90
C ILE A 129 13.85 5.03 8.32
N LEU A 130 14.69 4.64 7.36
CA LEU A 130 16.08 4.25 7.62
C LEU A 130 16.93 5.39 8.18
N SER A 131 16.78 6.62 7.67
CA SER A 131 17.59 7.77 8.08
C SER A 131 17.03 8.51 9.30
N MET A 132 15.82 8.18 9.73
CA MET A 132 15.16 8.86 10.83
C MET A 132 15.88 8.63 12.16
N SER A 133 15.99 9.69 12.96
CA SER A 133 16.66 9.64 14.26
C SER A 133 15.93 8.73 15.26
N ALA A 134 16.69 8.01 16.09
CA ALA A 134 16.16 7.16 17.16
C ALA A 134 15.33 7.95 18.19
N ASN A 135 15.63 9.23 18.39
CA ASN A 135 14.93 10.10 19.34
C ASN A 135 13.69 10.78 18.75
N SER A 136 13.34 10.49 17.50
CA SER A 136 12.20 11.11 16.79
C SER A 136 10.84 10.68 17.35
N GLY A 137 10.79 9.59 18.12
CA GLY A 137 9.54 9.01 18.59
C GLY A 137 8.71 8.33 17.49
N PHE A 138 9.27 8.13 16.30
CA PHE A 138 8.67 7.39 15.18
C PHE A 138 9.40 6.07 14.91
N SER A 139 8.80 5.18 14.12
CA SER A 139 9.44 3.94 13.67
C SER A 139 10.65 4.25 12.78
N ASN A 140 11.85 3.91 13.23
CA ASN A 140 13.10 4.33 12.61
C ASN A 140 14.09 3.16 12.42
N GLY A 141 15.13 3.41 11.63
CA GLY A 141 16.22 2.47 11.39
C GLY A 141 15.77 1.15 10.76
N LEU A 142 16.56 0.10 11.00
CA LEU A 142 16.33 -1.20 10.38
C LEU A 142 15.07 -1.89 10.91
N SER A 143 14.71 -1.68 12.18
CA SER A 143 13.48 -2.25 12.76
C SER A 143 12.23 -1.61 12.17
N GLY A 144 12.19 -0.28 12.03
CA GLY A 144 11.10 0.42 11.36
C GLY A 144 10.94 0.01 9.90
N LEU A 145 12.07 -0.12 9.18
CA LEU A 145 12.06 -0.62 7.80
C LEU A 145 11.55 -2.06 7.73
N ALA A 146 12.00 -2.94 8.63
CA ALA A 146 11.56 -4.34 8.65
C ALA A 146 10.04 -4.44 8.85
N THR A 147 9.48 -3.67 9.79
CA THR A 147 8.02 -3.57 9.98
C THR A 147 7.33 -3.11 8.69
N MET A 148 7.84 -2.06 8.04
CA MET A 148 7.28 -1.58 6.77
C MET A 148 7.33 -2.65 5.67
N LEU A 149 8.42 -3.41 5.54
CA LEU A 149 8.55 -4.42 4.50
C LEU A 149 7.71 -5.67 4.79
N ILE A 150 7.62 -6.10 6.05
CA ILE A 150 6.81 -7.27 6.42
C ILE A 150 5.32 -6.98 6.14
N PHE A 151 4.82 -5.85 6.64
CA PHE A 151 3.39 -5.53 6.54
C PHE A 151 3.03 -4.78 5.24
N GLY A 152 3.96 -4.03 4.65
CA GLY A 152 3.71 -3.26 3.44
C GLY A 152 4.08 -3.98 2.13
N LEU A 153 4.96 -4.98 2.17
CA LEU A 153 5.40 -5.74 0.99
C LEU A 153 5.05 -7.22 1.09
N VAL A 154 5.60 -7.94 2.07
CA VAL A 154 5.47 -9.41 2.13
C VAL A 154 4.01 -9.86 2.32
N GLY A 155 3.32 -9.29 3.32
CA GLY A 155 1.92 -9.59 3.59
C GLY A 155 1.00 -9.28 2.40
N PRO A 156 1.06 -8.07 1.83
CA PRO A 156 0.25 -7.70 0.67
C PRO A 156 0.52 -8.52 -0.58
N VAL A 157 1.78 -8.88 -0.87
CA VAL A 157 2.14 -9.79 -1.97
C VAL A 157 1.42 -11.12 -1.80
N ALA A 158 1.51 -11.75 -0.62
CA ALA A 158 0.91 -13.06 -0.37
C ALA A 158 -0.61 -13.04 -0.51
N ILE A 159 -1.28 -12.07 0.12
CA ILE A 159 -2.76 -11.96 0.12
C ILE A 159 -3.27 -11.61 -1.28
N SER A 160 -2.67 -10.63 -1.95
CA SER A 160 -3.14 -10.16 -3.25
C SER A 160 -2.91 -11.21 -4.34
N TRP A 161 -1.77 -11.91 -4.30
CA TRP A 161 -1.49 -13.01 -5.22
C TRP A 161 -2.44 -14.19 -5.03
N LEU A 162 -2.74 -14.55 -3.78
CA LEU A 162 -3.75 -15.58 -3.48
C LEU A 162 -5.13 -15.16 -4.00
N TRP A 163 -5.52 -13.91 -3.79
CA TRP A 163 -6.77 -13.36 -4.32
C TRP A 163 -6.83 -13.42 -5.84
N TYR A 164 -5.77 -13.04 -6.54
CA TYR A 164 -5.71 -13.14 -8.00
C TYR A 164 -5.86 -14.59 -8.49
N LYS A 165 -5.21 -15.56 -7.82
CA LYS A 165 -5.40 -16.99 -8.14
C LYS A 165 -6.84 -17.44 -7.96
N LEU A 166 -7.51 -17.00 -6.90
CA LEU A 166 -8.94 -17.28 -6.67
C LEU A 166 -9.82 -16.65 -7.75
N LEU A 167 -9.55 -15.40 -8.15
CA LEU A 167 -10.28 -14.79 -9.25
C LEU A 167 -10.07 -15.52 -10.58
N LYS A 168 -8.86 -16.01 -10.85
CA LYS A 168 -8.54 -16.78 -12.06
C LYS A 168 -9.26 -18.13 -12.05
N SER A 169 -9.32 -18.83 -10.91
CA SER A 169 -10.01 -20.12 -10.81
C SER A 169 -11.53 -20.01 -10.96
N VAL A 170 -12.14 -18.90 -10.54
CA VAL A 170 -13.57 -18.62 -10.71
C VAL A 170 -13.88 -17.99 -12.08
N GLY A 171 -12.86 -17.74 -12.92
CA GLY A 171 -13.02 -17.15 -14.25
C GLY A 171 -13.44 -15.67 -14.24
N LYS A 172 -13.26 -14.97 -13.11
CA LYS A 172 -13.56 -13.54 -12.96
C LYS A 172 -12.42 -12.64 -13.41
N THR A 173 -11.24 -13.20 -13.64
CA THR A 173 -10.12 -12.53 -14.31
C THR A 173 -9.40 -13.50 -15.24
N ARG A 174 -8.81 -12.97 -16.29
CA ARG A 174 -8.02 -13.67 -17.30
C ARG A 174 -6.55 -13.24 -17.24
N GLU A 175 -5.74 -13.97 -17.98
CA GLU A 175 -4.38 -13.56 -18.27
C GLU A 175 -4.42 -12.26 -19.09
N ASN A 176 -3.58 -11.29 -18.74
CA ASN A 176 -3.49 -9.94 -19.30
C ASN A 176 -4.57 -8.93 -18.87
N ASP A 177 -5.50 -9.29 -17.97
CA ASP A 177 -6.46 -8.31 -17.43
C ASP A 177 -5.78 -7.21 -16.59
N LEU A 178 -4.56 -7.45 -16.10
CA LEU A 178 -3.73 -6.48 -15.37
C LEU A 178 -2.52 -6.01 -16.18
N HIS A 179 -2.54 -6.26 -17.49
CA HIS A 179 -1.52 -5.75 -18.40
C HIS A 179 -1.55 -4.22 -18.43
N LEU A 180 -0.37 -3.63 -18.51
CA LEU A 180 -0.13 -2.21 -18.51
C LEU A 180 0.57 -1.83 -19.81
N ASP A 181 -0.13 -1.05 -20.64
CA ASP A 181 0.45 -0.40 -21.82
C ASP A 181 1.24 0.83 -21.37
N VAL A 182 2.42 0.62 -20.77
CA VAL A 182 3.35 1.70 -20.42
C VAL A 182 4.34 1.79 -21.57
N VAL A 183 4.11 2.79 -22.42
CA VAL A 183 4.85 3.11 -23.66
C VAL A 183 6.36 2.99 -23.53
#